data_AF-A0AAW1HI84-F1
#
_entry.id   AF-A0AAW1HI84-F1
#
_cell.length_a   1.000
_cell.length_b   1.000
_cell.length_c   1.000
_cell.angle_alpha   90.00
_cell.angle_beta   90.00
_cell.angle_gamma   90.00
#
_symmetry.space_group_name_H-M   'P 1'
#
loop_
_entity.id
_entity.type
_entity.pdbx_description
1 polymer ?
#
loop_
_entity_poly.entity_id
_entity_poly.type
_entity_poly.pdbx_seq_one_letter_code
_entity_poly.pdbx_strand_id
1 'polypeptide(L)'
;MNGKTPKNFTMEEVSGVNSTLRARLPDLNFPITLQCSNPVVVGKWYCPFMFVKEGTKKDQIRNSVFYEMSLEQRWERVFNIENDGYSQEKVVIVDTVVPTKVVRIEGQQSEEMYDSNENEVVWFKSKDDEVGLSKLVVERMRWEEERVGWVRGEEDKQVRVVKEEVYGGVIGWRCFGCYVLVESFVLRRNDSSVVLNFDFMHNHQVRSKWE
;
A
#
# COMPACT_ATOMS: atom_id res chain seq x y z
N MET A 1 -7.14 31.94 29.32
CA MET A 1 -7.00 31.03 28.16
C MET A 1 -7.78 29.76 28.46
N ASN A 2 -8.97 29.60 27.85
CA ASN A 2 -9.75 28.37 28.03
C ASN A 2 -9.22 27.30 27.07
N GLY A 3 -8.29 26.47 27.56
CA GLY A 3 -7.91 25.26 26.86
C GLY A 3 -9.10 24.31 26.84
N LYS A 4 -9.76 24.16 25.68
CA LYS A 4 -10.69 23.06 25.47
C LYS A 4 -9.89 21.77 25.63
N THR A 5 -10.32 20.90 26.53
CA THR A 5 -9.84 19.53 26.65
C THR A 5 -9.86 18.90 25.26
N PRO A 6 -8.78 18.21 24.81
CA PRO A 6 -8.84 17.44 23.58
C PRO A 6 -10.07 16.55 23.62
N LYS A 7 -10.84 16.47 22.52
CA LYS A 7 -11.96 15.54 22.43
C LYS A 7 -11.45 14.17 22.88
N ASN A 8 -12.14 13.53 23.83
CA ASN A 8 -11.75 12.24 24.40
C ASN A 8 -11.49 11.24 23.25
N PHE A 9 -10.22 11.09 22.89
CA PHE A 9 -9.80 10.12 21.89
C PHE A 9 -9.80 8.78 22.60
N THR A 10 -10.78 7.95 22.26
CA THR A 10 -10.85 6.58 22.78
C THR A 10 -9.96 5.75 21.88
N MET A 11 -8.74 5.46 22.35
CA MET A 11 -7.84 4.54 21.67
C MET A 11 -8.42 3.14 21.77
N GLU A 12 -8.67 2.52 20.64
CA GLU A 12 -9.00 1.10 20.58
C GLU A 12 -7.77 0.28 20.97
N GLU A 13 -7.99 -0.91 21.52
CA GLU A 13 -6.88 -1.82 21.76
C GLU A 13 -6.36 -2.36 20.42
N VAL A 14 -5.05 -2.24 20.20
CA VAL A 14 -4.38 -2.63 18.96
C VAL A 14 -3.19 -3.53 19.25
N SER A 15 -3.08 -4.64 18.52
CA SER A 15 -2.10 -5.70 18.79
C SER A 15 -0.88 -5.69 17.86
N GLY A 16 -0.73 -4.66 17.01
CA GLY A 16 0.33 -4.59 16.01
C GLY A 16 0.04 -5.49 14.80
N VAL A 17 1.09 -6.10 14.24
CA VAL A 17 1.01 -6.95 13.04
C VAL A 17 0.52 -8.36 13.40
N ASN A 18 -0.54 -8.81 12.75
CA ASN A 18 -1.03 -10.18 12.83
C ASN A 18 -0.35 -11.05 11.75
N SER A 19 0.76 -11.68 12.11
CA SER A 19 1.56 -12.50 11.19
C SER A 19 0.77 -13.67 10.58
N THR A 20 -0.14 -14.29 11.33
CA THR A 20 -0.96 -15.40 10.82
C THR A 20 -1.95 -14.94 9.76
N LEU A 21 -2.56 -13.76 9.95
CA LEU A 21 -3.48 -13.18 8.97
C LEU A 21 -2.70 -12.69 7.73
N ARG A 22 -1.59 -11.98 7.93
CA ARG A 22 -0.71 -11.51 6.86
C ARG A 22 -0.22 -12.64 5.95
N ALA A 23 0.10 -13.81 6.51
CA ALA A 23 0.57 -14.97 5.75
C ALA A 23 -0.53 -15.64 4.89
N ARG A 24 -1.82 -15.41 5.18
CA ARG A 24 -2.92 -16.03 4.41
C ARG A 24 -3.14 -15.36 3.05
N LEU A 25 -2.73 -14.09 2.91
CA LEU A 25 -2.99 -13.22 1.76
C LEU A 25 -4.50 -12.99 1.52
N PRO A 26 -4.89 -11.91 0.81
CA PRO A 26 -6.29 -11.69 0.45
C PRO A 26 -6.82 -12.77 -0.52
N ASP A 27 -8.14 -12.95 -0.55
CA ASP A 27 -8.78 -13.82 -1.53
C ASP A 27 -8.73 -13.19 -2.94
N LEU A 28 -8.54 -14.02 -3.97
CA LEU A 28 -8.59 -13.64 -5.38
C LEU A 28 -10.01 -13.78 -5.98
N ASN A 29 -10.99 -14.25 -5.19
CA ASN A 29 -12.39 -14.41 -5.57
C ASN A 29 -13.17 -13.08 -5.59
N PHE A 30 -12.83 -12.20 -6.52
CA PHE A 30 -13.59 -10.99 -6.87
C PHE A 30 -13.71 -10.90 -8.40
N PRO A 31 -14.54 -10.05 -9.03
CA PRO A 31 -14.64 -9.96 -10.50
C PRO A 31 -13.37 -9.44 -11.19
N ILE A 32 -12.99 -9.92 -12.39
CA ILE A 32 -11.79 -9.44 -13.12
C ILE A 32 -11.91 -7.95 -13.48
N THR A 33 -13.13 -7.44 -13.65
CA THR A 33 -13.40 -6.03 -13.98
C THR A 33 -12.88 -5.05 -12.93
N LEU A 34 -12.76 -5.48 -11.67
CA LEU A 34 -12.21 -4.65 -10.59
C LEU A 34 -10.70 -4.51 -10.71
N GLN A 35 -10.23 -3.27 -10.49
CA GLN A 35 -8.81 -2.94 -10.52
C GLN A 35 -8.06 -3.52 -9.31
N CYS A 36 -8.71 -3.67 -8.17
CA CYS A 36 -8.13 -4.25 -6.97
C CYS A 36 -9.16 -5.01 -6.13
N SER A 37 -8.68 -5.89 -5.25
CA SER A 37 -9.50 -6.52 -4.22
C SER A 37 -9.85 -5.52 -3.12
N ASN A 38 -10.85 -5.85 -2.30
CA ASN A 38 -11.01 -5.18 -1.02
C ASN A 38 -9.73 -5.35 -0.17
N PRO A 39 -9.26 -4.29 0.51
CA PRO A 39 -8.10 -4.37 1.38
C PRO A 39 -8.42 -5.18 2.65
N VAL A 40 -7.44 -5.94 3.12
CA VAL A 40 -7.50 -6.69 4.39
C VAL A 40 -6.49 -6.06 5.35
N VAL A 41 -6.98 -5.56 6.49
CA VAL A 41 -6.11 -5.02 7.55
C VAL A 41 -5.41 -6.17 8.27
N VAL A 42 -4.09 -6.25 8.14
CA VAL A 42 -3.25 -7.30 8.74
C VAL A 42 -2.37 -6.78 9.88
N GLY A 43 -2.38 -5.48 10.13
CA GLY A 43 -1.80 -4.90 11.32
C GLY A 43 -2.39 -3.54 11.63
N LYS A 44 -2.42 -3.18 12.91
CA LYS A 44 -2.82 -1.85 13.37
C LYS A 44 -2.03 -1.46 14.62
N TRP A 45 -1.55 -0.22 14.67
CA TRP A 45 -0.88 0.36 15.83
C TRP A 45 -1.00 1.89 15.83
N TYR A 46 -0.64 2.53 16.94
CA TYR A 46 -0.61 3.99 17.02
C TYR A 46 0.79 4.54 16.83
N CYS A 47 0.88 5.64 16.10
CA CYS A 47 2.09 6.42 15.88
C CYS A 47 1.96 7.77 16.61
N PRO A 48 2.76 8.04 17.66
CA PRO A 48 2.75 9.34 18.34
C PRO A 48 3.11 10.48 17.39
N PHE A 49 2.48 11.65 17.55
CA PHE A 49 2.70 12.82 16.69
C PHE A 49 4.17 13.27 16.58
N MET A 50 5.03 12.96 17.56
CA MET A 50 6.45 13.30 17.50
C MET A 50 7.18 12.67 16.31
N PHE A 51 6.69 11.55 15.78
CA PHE A 51 7.24 10.86 14.62
C PHE A 51 6.60 11.29 13.29
N VAL A 52 5.63 12.20 13.31
CA VAL A 52 4.89 12.67 12.12
C VAL A 52 4.98 14.20 12.04
N LYS A 53 5.36 14.75 10.89
CA LYS A 53 5.35 16.18 10.60
C LYS A 53 4.22 16.46 9.63
N GLU A 54 3.19 17.15 10.08
CA GLU A 54 2.02 17.52 9.30
C GLU A 54 1.55 18.90 9.74
N GLY A 55 1.75 19.91 8.89
CA GLY A 55 1.44 21.30 9.23
C GLY A 55 2.18 21.79 10.49
N THR A 56 1.52 22.63 11.29
CA THR A 56 2.14 23.16 12.51
C THR A 56 2.00 22.22 13.70
N LYS A 57 3.02 22.16 14.57
CA LYS A 57 2.99 21.38 15.83
C LYS A 57 1.75 21.67 16.68
N LYS A 58 1.29 22.94 16.69
CA LYS A 58 0.12 23.36 17.45
C LYS A 58 -1.17 22.73 16.89
N ASP A 59 -1.28 22.63 15.57
CA ASP A 59 -2.43 21.99 14.92
C ASP A 59 -2.42 20.48 15.16
N GLN A 60 -1.26 19.82 15.05
CA GLN A 60 -1.15 18.39 15.36
C GLN A 60 -1.52 18.08 16.81
N ILE A 61 -1.00 18.83 17.79
CA ILE A 61 -1.34 18.60 19.20
C ILE A 61 -2.84 18.84 19.46
N ARG A 62 -3.48 19.75 18.73
CA ARG A 62 -4.91 20.02 18.87
C ARG A 62 -5.77 18.94 18.21
N ASN A 63 -5.34 18.44 17.05
CA ASN A 63 -6.18 17.63 16.16
C ASN A 63 -5.83 16.13 16.23
N SER A 64 -4.54 15.78 16.29
CA SER A 64 -3.99 14.41 16.15
C SER A 64 -2.72 14.22 17.00
N VAL A 65 -2.87 13.98 18.30
CA VAL A 65 -1.74 13.61 19.19
C VAL A 65 -1.20 12.20 18.93
N PHE A 66 -2.07 11.33 18.40
CA PHE A 66 -1.70 10.03 17.86
C PHE A 66 -2.25 9.95 16.44
N TYR A 67 -1.59 9.14 15.63
CA TYR A 67 -2.06 8.72 14.32
C TYR A 67 -2.29 7.23 14.39
N GLU A 68 -3.32 6.74 13.72
CA GLU A 68 -3.46 5.32 13.49
C GLU A 68 -2.60 4.92 12.28
N MET A 69 -1.85 3.84 12.41
CA MET A 69 -1.18 3.18 11.30
C MET A 69 -1.80 1.81 11.11
N SER A 70 -2.25 1.49 9.90
CA SER A 70 -2.57 0.12 9.50
C SER A 70 -1.58 -0.40 8.47
N LEU A 71 -1.38 -1.72 8.49
CA LEU A 71 -0.78 -2.46 7.39
C LEU A 71 -1.91 -3.22 6.69
N GLU A 72 -2.11 -2.95 5.40
CA GLU A 72 -3.24 -3.47 4.61
C GLU A 72 -2.73 -4.26 3.40
N GLN A 73 -3.30 -5.44 3.15
CA GLN A 73 -3.00 -6.25 1.97
C GLN A 73 -4.13 -6.17 0.95
N ARG A 74 -3.79 -6.06 -0.33
CA ARG A 74 -4.75 -6.16 -1.45
C ARG A 74 -4.11 -6.78 -2.68
N TRP A 75 -4.92 -7.37 -3.55
CA TRP A 75 -4.51 -7.69 -4.93
C TRP A 75 -4.74 -6.48 -5.81
N GLU A 76 -3.75 -6.06 -6.59
CA GLU A 76 -3.86 -4.96 -7.55
C GLU A 76 -3.53 -5.44 -8.96
N ARG A 77 -4.42 -5.15 -9.92
CA ARG A 77 -4.31 -5.64 -11.29
C ARG A 77 -3.22 -4.87 -12.03
N VAL A 78 -2.26 -5.59 -12.59
CA VAL A 78 -1.12 -5.02 -13.33
C VAL A 78 -1.20 -5.29 -14.84
N PHE A 79 -2.06 -6.23 -15.25
CA PHE A 79 -2.29 -6.56 -16.63
C PHE A 79 -3.68 -7.20 -16.80
N ASN A 80 -4.34 -6.93 -17.92
CA ASN A 80 -5.56 -7.61 -18.33
C ASN A 80 -5.62 -7.78 -19.85
N ILE A 81 -6.36 -8.79 -20.28
CA ILE A 81 -6.74 -8.96 -21.68
C ILE A 81 -8.16 -9.50 -21.75
N GLU A 82 -8.91 -9.02 -22.73
CA GLU A 82 -10.26 -9.48 -23.03
C GLU A 82 -10.27 -10.20 -24.38
N ASN A 83 -11.18 -11.14 -24.53
CA ASN A 83 -11.31 -12.04 -25.65
C ASN A 83 -12.80 -12.24 -25.98
N ASP A 84 -13.10 -12.62 -27.22
CA ASP A 84 -14.48 -12.78 -27.69
C ASP A 84 -15.20 -14.02 -27.11
N GLY A 85 -14.48 -14.86 -26.36
CA GLY A 85 -14.98 -16.09 -25.75
C GLY A 85 -15.00 -17.31 -26.69
N TYR A 86 -14.63 -17.12 -27.96
CA TYR A 86 -14.61 -18.16 -28.99
C TYR A 86 -13.20 -18.47 -29.49
N SER A 87 -12.24 -17.57 -29.25
CA SER A 87 -10.86 -17.78 -29.62
C SER A 87 -10.29 -19.06 -28.99
N GLN A 88 -9.55 -19.80 -29.82
CA GLN A 88 -8.82 -21.00 -29.43
C GLN A 88 -7.46 -20.67 -28.80
N GLU A 89 -7.10 -19.39 -28.69
CA GLU A 89 -5.87 -18.96 -28.05
C GLU A 89 -5.92 -19.31 -26.58
N LYS A 90 -5.05 -20.23 -26.18
CA LYS A 90 -4.95 -20.70 -24.79
C LYS A 90 -3.79 -20.08 -24.05
N VAL A 91 -2.99 -19.26 -24.69
CA VAL A 91 -1.76 -18.72 -24.09
C VAL A 91 -1.88 -17.22 -24.01
N VAL A 92 -1.62 -16.66 -22.83
CA VAL A 92 -1.48 -15.23 -22.61
C VAL A 92 -0.06 -14.95 -22.14
N ILE A 93 0.61 -14.04 -22.83
CA ILE A 93 1.92 -13.52 -22.42
C ILE A 93 1.67 -12.22 -21.67
N VAL A 94 1.94 -12.24 -20.36
CA VAL A 94 1.99 -11.05 -19.53
C VAL A 94 3.36 -10.42 -19.71
N ASP A 95 3.39 -9.16 -20.09
CA ASP A 95 4.59 -8.34 -20.20
C ASP A 95 4.24 -6.92 -19.77
N THR A 96 4.49 -6.60 -18.50
CA THR A 96 4.11 -5.32 -17.90
C THR A 96 5.18 -4.81 -16.94
N VAL A 97 5.23 -3.50 -16.74
CA VAL A 97 6.17 -2.84 -15.83
C VAL A 97 5.41 -2.34 -14.61
N VAL A 98 5.82 -2.79 -13.42
CA VAL A 98 5.13 -2.54 -12.16
C VAL A 98 6.05 -1.73 -11.24
N PRO A 99 5.60 -0.62 -10.62
CA PRO A 99 6.41 0.08 -9.64
C PRO A 99 6.74 -0.83 -8.45
N THR A 100 7.88 -0.62 -7.78
CA THR A 100 8.25 -1.37 -6.56
C THR A 100 7.61 -0.78 -5.31
N LYS A 101 7.37 0.53 -5.33
CA LYS A 101 6.69 1.29 -4.28
C LYS A 101 5.95 2.49 -4.86
N VAL A 102 4.86 2.89 -4.21
CA VAL A 102 4.09 4.11 -4.54
C VAL A 102 3.72 4.81 -3.24
N VAL A 103 3.89 6.13 -3.18
CA VAL A 103 3.44 6.93 -2.02
C VAL A 103 2.35 7.89 -2.47
N ARG A 104 1.31 8.04 -1.65
CA ARG A 104 0.24 9.02 -1.86
C ARG A 104 -0.03 9.81 -0.59
N ILE A 105 -0.26 11.11 -0.75
CA ILE A 105 -0.73 12.02 0.32
C ILE A 105 -2.15 12.42 -0.03
N GLU A 106 -3.09 12.16 0.87
CA GLU A 106 -4.53 12.40 0.64
C GLU A 106 -5.04 11.87 -0.73
N GLY A 107 -4.48 10.73 -1.17
CA GLY A 107 -4.80 10.09 -2.46
C GLY A 107 -4.01 10.60 -3.67
N GLN A 108 -3.33 11.74 -3.57
CA GLN A 108 -2.46 12.27 -4.63
C GLN A 108 -1.08 11.60 -4.59
N GLN A 109 -0.56 11.19 -5.75
CA GLN A 109 0.79 10.62 -5.82
C GLN A 109 1.84 11.64 -5.36
N SER A 110 2.76 11.20 -4.51
CA SER A 110 3.79 12.02 -3.90
C SER A 110 5.18 11.46 -4.14
N GLU A 111 6.19 12.33 -4.09
CA GLU A 111 7.58 11.95 -4.18
C GLU A 111 8.22 11.91 -2.78
N GLU A 112 9.07 10.91 -2.57
CA GLU A 112 9.91 10.78 -1.38
C GLU A 112 11.16 11.64 -1.55
N MET A 113 11.43 12.51 -0.57
CA MET A 113 12.57 13.42 -0.53
C MET A 113 13.36 13.21 0.76
N TYR A 114 14.68 13.07 0.63
CA TYR A 114 15.60 13.06 1.76
C TYR A 114 16.03 14.49 2.05
N ASP A 115 15.76 14.98 3.25
CA ASP A 115 16.32 16.24 3.70
C ASP A 115 17.79 16.02 4.10
N SER A 116 18.70 16.70 3.41
CA SER A 116 20.13 16.66 3.72
C SER A 116 20.48 17.37 5.04
N ASN A 117 19.59 18.22 5.55
CA ASN A 117 19.83 19.03 6.74
C ASN A 117 19.20 18.43 8.00
N GLU A 118 18.09 17.69 7.87
CA GLU A 118 17.43 16.97 8.97
C GLU A 118 17.46 15.45 8.71
N ASN A 119 18.61 14.82 8.99
CA ASN A 119 18.86 13.38 8.82
C ASN A 119 17.88 12.42 9.56
N GLU A 120 16.88 12.95 10.25
CA GLU A 120 15.92 12.22 11.07
C GLU A 120 14.50 12.18 10.48
N VAL A 121 14.20 12.92 9.42
CA VAL A 121 12.87 12.96 8.79
C VAL A 121 12.97 12.65 7.30
N VAL A 122 12.07 11.79 6.83
CA VAL A 122 11.83 11.54 5.41
C VAL A 122 10.58 12.32 5.02
N TRP A 123 10.71 13.22 4.05
CA TRP A 123 9.61 14.03 3.58
C TRP A 123 8.95 13.39 2.36
N PHE A 124 7.63 13.49 2.32
CA PHE A 124 6.81 13.12 1.18
C PHE A 124 6.10 14.36 0.72
N LYS A 125 6.15 14.64 -0.58
CA LYS A 125 5.59 15.86 -1.15
C LYS A 125 4.69 15.55 -2.34
N SER A 126 3.45 16.03 -2.25
CA SER A 126 2.50 16.08 -3.36
C SER A 126 2.49 17.50 -3.95
N LYS A 127 1.54 17.79 -4.83
CA LYS A 127 1.40 19.14 -5.41
C LYS A 127 0.96 20.15 -4.36
N ASP A 128 0.03 19.75 -3.50
CA ASP A 128 -0.69 20.65 -2.61
C ASP A 128 -0.25 20.49 -1.14
N ASP A 129 0.30 19.32 -0.77
CA ASP A 129 0.61 18.95 0.61
C ASP A 129 1.98 18.29 0.80
N GLU A 130 2.51 18.38 2.02
CA GLU A 130 3.73 17.71 2.47
C GLU A 130 3.54 17.03 3.83
N VAL A 131 4.13 15.84 3.97
CA VAL A 131 4.08 15.05 5.20
C VAL A 131 5.48 14.51 5.46
N GLY A 132 5.98 14.68 6.69
CA GLY A 132 7.24 14.10 7.13
C GLY A 132 6.99 12.90 8.05
N LEU A 133 7.75 11.83 7.88
CA LEU A 133 7.82 10.75 8.85
C LEU A 133 9.24 10.66 9.41
N SER A 134 9.36 10.34 10.70
CA SER A 134 10.67 10.02 11.25
C SER A 134 11.31 8.89 10.46
N LYS A 135 12.60 9.02 10.16
CA LYS A 135 13.42 8.02 9.48
C LYS A 135 13.35 6.65 10.16
N LEU A 136 13.25 6.62 11.50
CA LEU A 136 13.06 5.38 12.25
C LEU A 136 11.78 4.65 11.88
N VAL A 137 10.69 5.39 11.65
CA VAL A 137 9.41 4.83 11.23
C VAL A 137 9.52 4.31 9.79
N VAL A 138 10.10 5.09 8.88
CA VAL A 138 10.24 4.70 7.47
C VAL A 138 11.16 3.49 7.30
N GLU A 139 12.31 3.45 7.98
CA GLU A 139 13.20 2.28 7.92
C GLU A 139 12.55 1.06 8.60
N ARG A 140 11.75 1.25 9.65
CA ARG A 140 10.99 0.14 10.24
C ARG A 140 9.94 -0.42 9.28
N MET A 141 9.23 0.42 8.53
CA MET A 141 8.29 0.00 7.48
C MET A 141 9.02 -0.82 6.41
N ARG A 142 10.14 -0.32 5.89
CA ARG A 142 10.92 -1.03 4.87
C ARG A 142 11.43 -2.38 5.37
N TRP A 143 11.99 -2.42 6.57
CA TRP A 143 12.45 -3.67 7.18
C TRP A 143 11.32 -4.68 7.35
N GLU A 144 10.12 -4.21 7.69
CA GLU A 144 8.92 -5.02 7.85
C GLU A 144 8.43 -5.65 6.53
N GLU A 145 8.69 -5.00 5.39
CA GLU A 145 8.42 -5.53 4.05
C GLU A 145 9.56 -6.42 3.53
N GLU A 146 10.81 -6.02 3.76
CA GLU A 146 12.01 -6.75 3.34
C GLU A 146 12.04 -8.16 3.96
N ARG A 147 11.66 -8.29 5.23
CA ARG A 147 11.63 -9.59 5.91
C ARG A 147 10.60 -10.58 5.36
N VAL A 148 9.61 -10.11 4.59
CA VAL A 148 8.61 -10.96 3.91
C VAL A 148 8.86 -11.07 2.40
N GLY A 149 10.04 -10.66 1.96
CA GLY A 149 10.54 -10.86 0.60
C GLY A 149 10.36 -9.67 -0.34
N TRP A 150 9.90 -8.51 0.13
CA TRP A 150 9.96 -7.30 -0.70
C TRP A 150 11.42 -6.91 -0.93
N VAL A 151 11.81 -6.66 -2.18
CA VAL A 151 13.19 -6.32 -2.53
C VAL A 151 13.31 -4.82 -2.70
N ARG A 152 14.17 -4.20 -1.89
CA ARG A 152 14.58 -2.79 -2.08
C ARG A 152 15.37 -2.70 -3.38
N GLY A 153 14.81 -2.05 -4.41
CA GLY A 153 15.54 -1.78 -5.65
C GLY A 153 16.69 -0.79 -5.38
N GLU A 154 17.88 -1.08 -5.90
CA GLU A 154 19.05 -0.19 -5.75
C GLU A 154 18.91 1.06 -6.63
N GLU A 155 18.29 0.96 -7.81
CA GLU A 155 18.11 2.07 -8.76
C GLU A 155 16.72 2.06 -9.45
N ASP A 156 16.12 0.87 -9.63
CA ASP A 156 14.86 0.73 -10.35
C ASP A 156 13.63 0.86 -9.43
N LYS A 157 12.89 1.95 -9.62
CA LYS A 157 11.56 2.18 -9.04
C LYS A 157 10.50 1.23 -9.61
N GLN A 158 10.85 0.37 -10.57
CA GLN A 158 9.91 -0.46 -11.33
C GLN A 158 10.55 -1.80 -11.69
N VAL A 159 9.75 -2.86 -11.81
CA VAL A 159 10.17 -4.20 -12.19
C VAL A 159 9.30 -4.67 -13.35
N ARG A 160 9.92 -5.28 -14.36
CA ARG A 160 9.21 -5.91 -15.46
C ARG A 160 8.73 -7.31 -15.05
N VAL A 161 7.43 -7.54 -15.11
CA VAL A 161 6.80 -8.83 -14.89
C VAL A 161 6.53 -9.47 -16.24
N VAL A 162 7.29 -10.53 -16.55
CA VAL A 162 7.10 -11.35 -17.75
C VAL A 162 6.65 -12.74 -17.33
N LYS A 163 5.51 -13.19 -17.83
CA LYS A 163 4.94 -14.51 -17.49
C LYS A 163 4.12 -15.07 -18.65
N GLU A 164 4.27 -16.36 -18.90
CA GLU A 164 3.37 -17.10 -19.80
C GLU A 164 2.30 -17.81 -18.97
N GLU A 165 1.04 -17.66 -19.35
CA GLU A 165 -0.11 -18.26 -18.68
C GLU A 165 -0.93 -19.07 -19.68
N VAL A 166 -1.15 -20.35 -19.35
CA VAL A 166 -1.89 -21.27 -20.20
C VAL A 166 -3.26 -21.55 -19.61
N TYR A 167 -4.29 -21.25 -20.37
CA TYR A 167 -5.67 -21.52 -20.03
C TYR A 167 -5.97 -23.02 -20.08
N GLY A 168 -6.29 -23.58 -18.91
CA GLY A 168 -6.58 -25.02 -18.73
C GLY A 168 -8.06 -25.39 -18.81
N GLY A 169 -8.97 -24.44 -19.05
CA GLY A 169 -10.41 -24.72 -19.10
C GLY A 169 -10.87 -25.40 -20.40
N VAL A 170 -12.06 -25.98 -20.34
CA VAL A 170 -12.68 -26.71 -21.48
C VAL A 170 -13.46 -25.77 -22.40
N ILE A 171 -14.08 -24.73 -21.82
CA ILE A 171 -14.84 -23.68 -22.54
C ILE A 171 -13.87 -22.53 -22.86
N GLY A 172 -14.12 -21.72 -23.89
CA GLY A 172 -13.31 -20.50 -24.12
C GLY A 172 -13.34 -19.54 -22.91
N TRP A 173 -12.30 -18.72 -22.77
CA TRP A 173 -12.20 -17.67 -21.75
C TRP A 173 -12.54 -16.31 -22.36
N ARG A 174 -13.05 -15.38 -21.54
CA ARG A 174 -13.40 -14.02 -21.98
C ARG A 174 -12.46 -12.99 -21.40
N CYS A 175 -12.02 -13.17 -20.18
CA CYS A 175 -11.18 -12.21 -19.48
C CYS A 175 -10.02 -12.92 -18.80
N PHE A 176 -8.85 -12.32 -18.88
CA PHE A 176 -7.69 -12.69 -18.11
C PHE A 176 -7.21 -11.47 -17.31
N GLY A 177 -6.83 -11.69 -16.05
CA GLY A 177 -6.26 -10.66 -15.19
C GLY A 177 -5.05 -11.20 -14.44
N CYS A 178 -3.99 -10.40 -14.41
CA CYS A 178 -2.78 -10.62 -13.61
C CYS A 178 -2.68 -9.55 -12.52
N TYR A 179 -2.41 -10.00 -11.30
CA TYR A 179 -2.46 -9.21 -10.09
C TYR A 179 -1.17 -9.37 -9.29
N VAL A 180 -0.70 -8.27 -8.70
CA VAL A 180 0.39 -8.27 -7.72
C VAL A 180 -0.18 -8.06 -6.33
N LEU A 181 0.43 -8.67 -5.33
CA LEU A 181 0.13 -8.35 -3.93
C LEU A 181 0.71 -6.97 -3.61
N VAL A 182 -0.12 -6.10 -3.04
CA VAL A 182 0.29 -4.81 -2.51
C VAL A 182 0.08 -4.81 -1.01
N GLU A 183 1.12 -4.42 -0.28
CA GLU A 183 1.04 -4.10 1.15
C GLU A 183 1.14 -2.58 1.34
N SER A 184 0.18 -1.99 2.04
CA SER A 184 0.06 -0.55 2.23
C SER A 184 0.16 -0.19 3.70
N PHE A 185 1.10 0.68 4.04
CA PHE A 185 1.07 1.39 5.30
C PHE A 185 0.15 2.60 5.16
N VAL A 186 -0.96 2.60 5.90
CA VAL A 186 -1.96 3.68 5.84
C VAL A 186 -1.94 4.45 7.16
N LEU A 187 -1.47 5.70 7.09
CA LEU A 187 -1.44 6.63 8.22
C LEU A 187 -2.74 7.45 8.24
N ARG A 188 -3.47 7.41 9.35
CA ARG A 188 -4.72 8.15 9.56
C ARG A 188 -4.63 9.09 10.74
N ARG A 189 -5.29 10.25 10.61
CA ARG A 189 -5.52 11.20 11.71
C ARG A 189 -6.53 10.63 12.71
N ASN A 190 -6.70 11.33 13.84
CA ASN A 190 -7.71 10.96 14.85
C ASN A 190 -9.15 10.96 14.33
N ASP A 191 -9.46 11.73 13.29
CA ASP A 191 -10.78 11.75 12.65
C ASP A 191 -10.94 10.67 11.55
N SER A 192 -9.99 9.73 11.47
CA SER A 192 -9.92 8.67 10.46
C SER A 192 -9.63 9.13 9.02
N SER A 193 -9.37 10.42 8.80
CA SER A 193 -8.90 10.89 7.49
C SER A 193 -7.50 10.33 7.20
N VAL A 194 -7.30 9.90 5.95
CA VAL A 194 -6.02 9.34 5.50
C VAL A 194 -5.06 10.46 5.17
N VAL A 195 -3.87 10.41 5.76
CA VAL A 195 -2.77 11.33 5.53
C VAL A 195 -1.87 10.80 4.44
N LEU A 196 -1.44 9.54 4.58
CA LEU A 196 -0.42 8.94 3.74
C LEU A 196 -0.71 7.45 3.50
N ASN A 197 -0.59 7.04 2.25
CA ASN A 197 -0.50 5.64 1.83
C ASN A 197 0.93 5.39 1.34
N PHE A 198 1.60 4.40 1.91
CA PHE A 198 2.88 3.91 1.43
C PHE A 198 2.70 2.47 0.96
N ASP A 199 2.51 2.32 -0.34
CA ASP A 199 2.29 1.03 -0.99
C ASP A 199 3.61 0.38 -1.41
N PHE A 200 3.76 -0.90 -1.12
CA PHE A 200 4.88 -1.77 -1.49
C PHE A 200 4.36 -2.91 -2.39
N MET A 201 4.89 -3.00 -3.61
CA MET A 201 4.51 -4.03 -4.57
C MET A 201 5.37 -5.27 -4.39
N HIS A 202 4.76 -6.38 -4.02
CA HIS A 202 5.43 -7.66 -3.82
C HIS A 202 5.49 -8.41 -5.14
N ASN A 203 6.45 -8.05 -6.00
CA ASN A 203 6.59 -8.59 -7.37
C ASN A 203 6.90 -10.11 -7.42
N HIS A 204 7.29 -10.71 -6.30
CA HIS A 204 7.39 -12.17 -6.12
C HIS A 204 6.05 -12.84 -5.83
N GLN A 205 5.02 -12.06 -5.47
CA GLN A 205 3.66 -12.49 -5.18
C GLN A 205 2.72 -12.03 -6.31
N VAL A 206 2.78 -12.74 -7.43
CA VAL A 206 1.94 -12.48 -8.60
C VAL A 206 0.97 -13.64 -8.82
N ARG A 207 -0.31 -13.32 -9.01
CA ARG A 207 -1.37 -14.30 -9.29
C ARG A 207 -2.17 -13.89 -10.51
N SER A 208 -2.66 -14.90 -11.22
CA SER A 208 -3.50 -14.71 -12.40
C SER A 208 -4.84 -15.42 -12.21
N LYS A 209 -5.86 -14.93 -12.90
CA LYS A 209 -7.16 -15.61 -12.99
C LYS A 209 -7.81 -15.39 -14.35
N TRP A 210 -8.70 -16.31 -14.67
CA TRP A 210 -9.45 -16.39 -15.91
C TRP A 210 -10.96 -16.35 -15.59
N GLU A 211 -11.73 -15.61 -16.36
CA GLU A 211 -13.21 -15.58 -16.34
C GLU A 211 -13.79 -15.72 -17.75
#